data_AF-A0A971GI47-F1
#
_entry.id   AF-A0A971GI47-F1
#
_cell.length_a   1.000
_cell.length_b   1.000
_cell.length_c   1.000
_cell.angle_alpha   90.00
_cell.angle_beta   90.00
_cell.angle_gamma   90.00
#
_symmetry.space_group_name_H-M   'P 1'
#
loop_
_entity.id
_entity.type
_entity.pdbx_description
1 polymer ?
#
loop_
_entity_poly.entity_id
_entity_poly.type
_entity_poly.pdbx_seq_one_letter_code
_entity_poly.pdbx_strand_id
1 'polypeptide(L)'
;QEGVPSQRTALNLGGIAMEDLRRGNIICRSNFFTPTDDLIAVAKLLGGRKKVKNNTHIELLTGTDSITGKLILLNENDTLQGETLVRIRFDETNYFYPGQPFVLANPGGYRIIGGGRIVVPHFNPRVHRKGLKSVSPEIEIKTREDFIALNIAVNSWMLRERIHSFIPASKRASEKILTDIEQAGKIISRNDFVIWNSWYTESKNAVRRAVTSLLGPNIKEISDRSGVPMEICSILLKEIQKEDVLLEKDGRFFTKDSVTEDTLTTSKKKIMEELKRMAGEGIELDRVTDDIKKKEIRDLVKLGFLISLDGNIIYHKQVYDDMTKRVLALFSTREKITVPEAKDAVGLSRKFILPLLNRIENDGLIRRLGDFRVKV
;
A
#
# COMPACT_ATOMS: atom_id res chain seq x y z
N GLN A 1 -50.66 0.82 -9.36
CA GLN A 1 -50.53 -0.34 -8.45
C GLN A 1 -49.06 -0.48 -8.12
N GLU A 2 -48.73 -0.79 -6.87
CA GLU A 2 -47.35 -1.03 -6.43
C GLU A 2 -47.17 -2.53 -6.18
N GLY A 3 -46.05 -3.10 -6.65
CA GLY A 3 -45.70 -4.49 -6.38
C GLY A 3 -45.08 -4.63 -4.99
N VAL A 4 -45.45 -5.69 -4.26
CA VAL A 4 -44.85 -6.02 -2.96
C VAL A 4 -43.71 -7.02 -3.17
N PRO A 5 -42.55 -6.86 -2.50
CA PRO A 5 -41.49 -7.88 -2.52
C PRO A 5 -42.05 -9.26 -2.17
N SER A 6 -41.69 -10.29 -2.94
CA SER A 6 -42.17 -11.69 -2.85
C SER A 6 -43.49 -12.04 -3.54
N GLN A 7 -44.12 -11.12 -4.29
CA GLN A 7 -45.27 -11.46 -5.14
C GLN A 7 -44.87 -11.59 -6.62
N ARG A 8 -45.46 -12.57 -7.31
CA ARG A 8 -45.37 -12.65 -8.78
C ARG A 8 -46.17 -11.47 -9.35
N THR A 9 -45.45 -10.55 -9.99
CA THR A 9 -46.04 -9.32 -10.53
C THR A 9 -45.93 -9.33 -12.04
N ALA A 10 -47.04 -9.06 -12.74
CA ALA A 10 -47.02 -8.77 -14.17
C ALA A 10 -46.66 -7.29 -14.36
N LEU A 11 -45.61 -7.01 -15.13
CA LEU A 11 -45.16 -5.66 -15.43
C LEU A 11 -45.28 -5.42 -16.92
N ASN A 12 -45.88 -4.29 -17.30
CA ASN A 12 -45.88 -3.81 -18.68
C ASN A 12 -44.63 -2.95 -18.90
N LEU A 13 -43.75 -3.36 -19.80
CA LEU A 13 -42.48 -2.68 -20.11
C LEU A 13 -42.60 -1.95 -21.44
N GLY A 14 -42.60 -0.62 -21.41
CA GLY A 14 -42.59 0.19 -22.62
C GLY A 14 -41.23 0.15 -23.32
N GLY A 15 -41.22 0.02 -24.64
CA GLY A 15 -40.01 0.11 -25.46
C GLY A 15 -39.13 -1.14 -25.47
N ILE A 16 -39.64 -2.28 -25.01
CA ILE A 16 -38.95 -3.58 -25.06
C ILE A 16 -39.82 -4.58 -25.81
N ALA A 17 -39.26 -5.24 -26.83
CA ALA A 17 -39.96 -6.27 -27.58
C ALA A 17 -39.94 -7.61 -26.82
N MET A 18 -40.95 -8.45 -27.04
CA MET A 18 -41.04 -9.76 -26.36
C MET A 18 -39.90 -10.70 -26.76
N GLU A 19 -39.42 -10.60 -28.00
CA GLU A 19 -38.29 -11.35 -28.54
C GLU A 19 -36.93 -11.00 -27.91
N ASP A 20 -36.80 -9.81 -27.31
CA ASP A 20 -35.59 -9.40 -26.59
C ASP A 20 -35.55 -9.97 -25.15
N LEU A 21 -36.67 -10.54 -24.68
CA LEU A 21 -36.83 -11.02 -23.32
C LEU A 21 -36.71 -12.53 -23.23
N ARG A 22 -35.93 -12.99 -22.25
CA ARG A 22 -35.83 -14.40 -21.87
C ARG A 22 -35.91 -14.59 -20.37
N ARG A 23 -36.22 -15.82 -19.95
CA ARG A 23 -36.07 -16.22 -18.55
C ARG A 23 -34.63 -15.95 -18.10
N GLY A 24 -34.49 -15.50 -16.86
CA GLY A 24 -33.20 -15.05 -16.32
C GLY A 24 -32.93 -13.56 -16.51
N ASN A 25 -33.69 -12.84 -17.35
CA ASN A 25 -33.60 -11.37 -17.37
C ASN A 25 -34.07 -10.77 -16.04
N ILE A 26 -33.34 -9.74 -15.61
CA ILE A 26 -33.52 -9.11 -14.31
C ILE A 26 -33.93 -7.65 -14.53
N ILE A 27 -35.01 -7.24 -13.89
CA ILE A 27 -35.45 -5.85 -13.86
C ILE A 27 -35.00 -5.25 -12.53
N CYS A 28 -34.22 -4.17 -12.58
CA CYS A 28 -33.77 -3.45 -11.40
C CYS A 28 -33.85 -1.94 -11.64
N ARG A 29 -34.12 -1.18 -10.58
CA ARG A 29 -34.14 0.29 -10.65
C ARG A 29 -32.74 0.87 -10.72
N SER A 30 -31.86 0.38 -9.86
CA SER A 30 -30.43 0.68 -9.87
C SER A 30 -29.70 -0.64 -10.02
N ASN A 31 -28.73 -0.71 -10.94
CA ASN A 31 -28.00 -1.93 -11.16
C ASN A 31 -27.12 -2.25 -9.94
N PHE A 32 -27.47 -3.32 -9.24
CA PHE A 32 -26.72 -3.87 -8.10
C PHE A 32 -25.99 -5.17 -8.47
N PHE A 33 -26.26 -5.72 -9.65
CA PHE A 33 -25.67 -6.96 -10.11
C PHE A 33 -24.32 -6.69 -10.77
N THR A 34 -23.39 -7.61 -10.56
CA THR A 34 -22.05 -7.60 -11.13
C THR A 34 -22.02 -8.57 -12.31
N PRO A 35 -21.76 -8.09 -13.54
CA PRO A 35 -21.51 -8.98 -14.68
C PRO A 35 -20.18 -9.71 -14.47
N THR A 36 -20.18 -11.04 -14.58
CA THR A 36 -18.96 -11.84 -14.52
C THR A 36 -19.11 -13.17 -15.23
N ASP A 37 -17.98 -13.74 -15.61
CA ASP A 37 -17.78 -15.14 -15.96
C ASP A 37 -16.95 -15.88 -14.89
N ASP A 38 -16.51 -15.22 -13.82
CA ASP A 38 -15.61 -15.80 -12.82
C ASP A 38 -15.93 -15.25 -11.42
N LEU A 39 -16.17 -16.11 -10.43
CA LEU A 39 -16.55 -15.70 -9.08
C LEU A 39 -15.98 -16.61 -7.98
N ILE A 40 -16.05 -16.13 -6.74
CA ILE A 40 -15.79 -16.91 -5.52
C ILE A 40 -17.09 -17.13 -4.78
N ALA A 41 -17.33 -18.37 -4.38
CA ALA A 41 -18.49 -18.78 -3.61
C ALA A 41 -18.06 -19.65 -2.43
N VAL A 42 -18.96 -19.76 -1.46
CA VAL A 42 -18.93 -20.83 -0.46
C VAL A 42 -19.98 -21.86 -0.86
N ALA A 43 -19.58 -23.13 -0.91
CA ALA A 43 -20.44 -24.23 -1.31
C ALA A 43 -20.36 -25.39 -0.33
N LYS A 44 -21.51 -26.01 -0.09
CA LYS A 44 -21.64 -27.32 0.55
C LYS A 44 -21.82 -28.38 -0.53
N LEU A 45 -20.86 -29.30 -0.62
CA LEU A 45 -20.87 -30.38 -1.62
C LEU A 45 -21.57 -31.62 -1.07
N LEU A 46 -22.54 -32.16 -1.80
CA LEU A 46 -23.30 -33.34 -1.41
C LEU A 46 -22.46 -34.61 -1.61
N GLY A 47 -22.36 -35.40 -0.55
CA GLY A 47 -21.56 -36.63 -0.54
C GLY A 47 -20.04 -36.41 -0.48
N GLY A 48 -19.61 -35.19 -0.11
CA GLY A 48 -18.23 -34.85 0.19
C GLY A 48 -17.36 -34.56 -1.04
N ARG A 49 -16.17 -34.01 -0.80
CA ARG A 49 -15.20 -33.60 -1.85
C ARG A 49 -14.81 -34.74 -2.77
N LYS A 50 -14.68 -35.98 -2.28
CA LYS A 50 -14.30 -37.15 -3.09
C LYS A 50 -15.21 -37.41 -4.30
N LYS A 51 -16.46 -36.95 -4.27
CA LYS A 51 -17.40 -37.13 -5.39
C LYS A 51 -17.28 -36.05 -6.46
N VAL A 52 -16.55 -34.97 -6.19
CA VAL A 52 -16.43 -33.81 -7.08
C VAL A 52 -14.95 -33.57 -7.36
N LYS A 53 -14.54 -33.72 -8.62
CA LYS A 53 -13.15 -33.48 -9.02
C LYS A 53 -12.89 -31.99 -9.21
N ASN A 54 -11.63 -31.57 -9.13
CA ASN A 54 -11.28 -30.21 -9.54
C ASN A 54 -11.56 -30.01 -11.05
N ASN A 55 -11.97 -28.80 -11.45
CA ASN A 55 -12.39 -28.46 -12.82
C ASN A 55 -13.60 -29.29 -13.33
N THR A 56 -14.49 -29.72 -12.44
CA THR A 56 -15.73 -30.43 -12.84
C THR A 56 -16.65 -29.47 -13.59
N HIS A 57 -17.22 -29.91 -14.72
CA HIS A 57 -18.27 -29.15 -15.40
C HIS A 57 -19.55 -29.22 -14.57
N ILE A 58 -20.16 -28.07 -14.37
CA ILE A 58 -21.36 -27.90 -13.55
C ILE A 58 -22.38 -27.06 -14.29
N GLU A 59 -23.62 -27.17 -13.85
CA GLU A 59 -24.67 -26.21 -14.11
C GLU A 59 -25.06 -25.55 -12.78
N LEU A 60 -24.99 -24.22 -12.74
CA LEU A 60 -25.37 -23.42 -11.60
C LEU A 60 -26.79 -22.91 -11.81
N LEU A 61 -27.68 -23.26 -10.89
CA LEU A 61 -29.07 -22.83 -10.87
C LEU A 61 -29.20 -21.66 -9.89
N THR A 62 -29.64 -20.49 -10.36
CA THR A 62 -29.89 -19.33 -9.50
C THR A 62 -31.03 -18.46 -10.04
N GLY A 63 -31.86 -17.92 -9.14
CA GLY A 63 -33.04 -17.18 -9.54
C GLY A 63 -33.95 -18.00 -10.46
N THR A 64 -34.14 -17.52 -11.70
CA THR A 64 -34.90 -18.20 -12.75
C THR A 64 -34.02 -18.62 -13.93
N ASP A 65 -32.72 -18.70 -13.73
CA ASP A 65 -31.72 -18.95 -14.78
C ASP A 65 -30.85 -20.17 -14.44
N SER A 66 -30.24 -20.76 -15.47
CA SER A 66 -29.21 -21.78 -15.33
C SER A 66 -28.01 -21.47 -16.22
N ILE A 67 -26.80 -21.60 -15.65
CA ILE A 67 -25.56 -21.26 -16.33
C ILE A 67 -24.57 -22.40 -16.22
N THR A 68 -23.98 -22.81 -17.33
CA THR A 68 -22.92 -23.83 -17.35
C THR A 68 -21.54 -23.23 -17.09
N GLY A 69 -20.65 -24.04 -16.52
CA GLY A 69 -19.28 -23.64 -16.27
C GLY A 69 -18.46 -24.73 -15.60
N LYS A 70 -17.35 -24.32 -14.99
CA LYS A 70 -16.39 -25.18 -14.28
C LYS A 70 -16.31 -24.80 -12.82
N LEU A 71 -16.45 -25.80 -11.95
CA LEU A 71 -16.18 -25.72 -10.53
C LEU A 71 -14.71 -26.02 -10.26
N ILE A 72 -14.02 -25.05 -9.67
CA ILE A 72 -12.62 -25.14 -9.27
C ILE A 72 -12.58 -25.20 -7.74
N LEU A 73 -12.08 -26.32 -7.22
CA LEU A 73 -11.93 -26.54 -5.79
C LEU A 73 -10.69 -25.81 -5.28
N LEU A 74 -10.86 -25.03 -4.22
CA LEU A 74 -9.75 -24.31 -3.56
C LEU A 74 -9.23 -25.07 -2.34
N ASN A 75 -10.02 -26.01 -1.81
CA ASN A 75 -9.58 -26.94 -0.78
C ASN A 75 -9.00 -28.22 -1.40
N GLU A 76 -7.80 -28.59 -0.94
CA GLU A 76 -7.12 -29.83 -1.33
C GLU A 76 -7.38 -31.00 -0.36
N ASN A 77 -8.07 -30.77 0.76
CA ASN A 77 -8.40 -31.79 1.75
C ASN A 77 -9.62 -32.62 1.35
N ASP A 78 -9.47 -33.94 1.45
CA ASP A 78 -10.55 -34.91 1.21
C ASP A 78 -11.54 -35.03 2.37
N THR A 79 -11.15 -34.60 3.57
CA THR A 79 -11.92 -34.67 4.82
C THR A 79 -12.82 -33.44 5.02
N LEU A 80 -13.46 -32.99 3.95
CA LEU A 80 -14.32 -31.82 3.97
C LEU A 80 -15.58 -32.08 4.81
N GLN A 81 -15.62 -31.50 6.01
CA GLN A 81 -16.80 -31.47 6.86
C GLN A 81 -17.44 -30.07 6.79
N GLY A 82 -18.46 -29.93 5.94
CA GLY A 82 -19.24 -28.68 5.85
C GLY A 82 -19.04 -27.90 4.55
N GLU A 83 -18.92 -26.59 4.69
CA GLU A 83 -18.82 -25.61 3.61
C GLU A 83 -17.35 -25.41 3.19
N THR A 84 -17.13 -25.04 1.92
CA THR A 84 -15.79 -24.75 1.40
C THR A 84 -15.81 -23.64 0.37
N LEU A 85 -14.69 -22.92 0.29
CA LEU A 85 -14.47 -21.95 -0.77
C LEU A 85 -14.27 -22.66 -2.11
N VAL A 86 -15.01 -22.18 -3.11
CA VAL A 86 -14.91 -22.63 -4.49
C VAL A 86 -14.80 -21.43 -5.41
N ARG A 87 -14.12 -21.63 -6.52
CA ARG A 87 -14.17 -20.71 -7.66
C ARG A 87 -15.05 -21.31 -8.73
N ILE A 88 -15.92 -20.50 -9.31
CA ILE A 88 -16.79 -20.93 -10.41
C ILE A 88 -16.47 -20.06 -11.61
N ARG A 89 -16.13 -20.70 -12.73
CA ARG A 89 -15.92 -20.02 -14.00
C ARG A 89 -16.99 -20.46 -14.99
N PHE A 90 -17.80 -19.53 -15.46
CA PHE A 90 -18.88 -19.77 -16.41
C PHE A 90 -18.38 -19.73 -17.85
N ASP A 91 -19.13 -20.38 -18.72
CA ASP A 91 -18.86 -20.37 -20.17
C ASP A 91 -19.26 -19.03 -20.80
N GLU A 92 -20.25 -18.35 -20.20
CA GLU A 92 -20.76 -17.03 -20.62
C GLU A 92 -20.90 -16.09 -19.42
N THR A 93 -20.89 -14.78 -19.70
CA THR A 93 -21.09 -13.76 -18.66
C THR A 93 -22.53 -13.75 -18.15
N ASN A 94 -22.71 -13.73 -16.83
CA ASN A 94 -24.01 -13.53 -16.18
C ASN A 94 -23.90 -12.54 -15.00
N TYR A 95 -25.04 -12.20 -14.40
CA TYR A 95 -25.20 -11.11 -13.44
C TYR A 95 -25.46 -11.66 -12.04
N PHE A 96 -24.55 -11.37 -11.12
CA PHE A 96 -24.61 -11.91 -9.76
C PHE A 96 -24.47 -10.85 -8.68
N TYR A 97 -24.84 -11.18 -7.45
CA TYR A 97 -24.63 -10.32 -6.30
C TYR A 97 -24.06 -11.06 -5.08
N PRO A 98 -23.40 -10.34 -4.15
CA PRO A 98 -22.89 -10.93 -2.92
C PRO A 98 -24.02 -11.50 -2.07
N GLY A 99 -23.91 -12.77 -1.68
CA GLY A 99 -24.88 -13.49 -0.86
C GLY A 99 -25.95 -14.23 -1.67
N GLN A 100 -25.94 -14.11 -3.00
CA GLN A 100 -26.90 -14.79 -3.87
C GLN A 100 -26.83 -16.31 -3.69
N PRO A 101 -27.96 -16.96 -3.35
CA PRO A 101 -28.00 -18.41 -3.23
C PRO A 101 -27.96 -19.07 -4.60
N PHE A 102 -27.37 -20.27 -4.65
CA PHE A 102 -27.38 -21.11 -5.83
C PHE A 102 -27.42 -22.60 -5.49
N VAL A 103 -27.81 -23.40 -6.48
CA VAL A 103 -27.70 -24.85 -6.46
C VAL A 103 -26.71 -25.28 -7.53
N LEU A 104 -25.87 -26.26 -7.23
CA LEU A 104 -24.96 -26.88 -8.19
C LEU A 104 -25.55 -28.21 -8.66
N ALA A 105 -25.62 -28.39 -9.97
CA ALA A 105 -26.03 -29.63 -10.60
C ALA A 105 -24.99 -30.08 -11.64
N ASN A 106 -25.10 -31.33 -12.06
CA ASN A 106 -24.46 -31.78 -13.29
C ASN A 106 -25.06 -31.04 -14.50
N PRO A 107 -24.30 -30.86 -15.60
CA PRO A 107 -24.84 -30.32 -16.84
C PRO A 107 -26.12 -31.03 -17.29
N GLY A 108 -27.17 -30.26 -17.60
CA GLY A 108 -28.51 -30.75 -17.91
C GLY A 108 -29.42 -30.93 -16.69
N GLY A 109 -29.02 -30.41 -15.52
CA GLY A 109 -29.85 -30.32 -14.31
C GLY A 109 -30.26 -31.64 -13.62
N TYR A 110 -29.86 -32.81 -14.15
CA TYR A 110 -30.41 -34.11 -13.74
C TYR A 110 -29.95 -34.61 -12.36
N ARG A 111 -28.90 -34.01 -11.77
CA ARG A 111 -28.40 -34.40 -10.46
C ARG A 111 -27.81 -33.21 -9.71
N ILE A 112 -28.35 -32.93 -8.53
CA ILE A 112 -27.80 -31.94 -7.60
C ILE A 112 -26.54 -32.50 -6.94
N ILE A 113 -25.46 -31.72 -6.96
CA ILE A 113 -24.16 -32.06 -6.38
C ILE A 113 -23.78 -31.13 -5.22
N GLY A 114 -24.52 -30.04 -4.99
CA GLY A 114 -24.23 -29.10 -3.92
C GLY A 114 -25.08 -27.84 -4.01
N GLY A 115 -24.75 -26.88 -3.17
CA GLY A 115 -25.36 -25.56 -3.19
C GLY A 115 -24.61 -24.62 -2.27
N GLY A 116 -24.89 -23.33 -2.37
CA GLY A 116 -24.08 -22.35 -1.67
C GLY A 116 -24.52 -20.92 -1.88
N ARG A 117 -23.59 -20.00 -1.59
CA ARG A 117 -23.77 -18.56 -1.68
C ARG A 117 -22.59 -17.91 -2.35
N ILE A 118 -22.86 -16.96 -3.23
CA ILE A 118 -21.80 -16.18 -3.88
C ILE A 118 -21.18 -15.25 -2.83
N VAL A 119 -19.85 -15.26 -2.72
CA VAL A 119 -19.13 -14.36 -1.84
C VAL A 119 -18.68 -13.15 -2.64
N VAL A 120 -17.78 -13.34 -3.60
CA VAL A 120 -17.24 -12.28 -4.45
C VAL A 120 -17.77 -12.49 -5.87
N PRO A 121 -18.71 -11.66 -6.35
CA PRO A 121 -19.40 -11.88 -7.61
C PRO A 121 -18.56 -11.52 -8.83
N HIS A 122 -17.32 -11.04 -8.68
CA HIS A 122 -16.37 -10.95 -9.78
C HIS A 122 -14.97 -11.26 -9.27
N PHE A 123 -14.33 -12.30 -9.79
CA PHE A 123 -13.01 -12.71 -9.38
C PHE A 123 -11.93 -12.30 -10.38
N ASN A 124 -11.13 -11.30 -10.02
CA ASN A 124 -9.89 -10.95 -10.72
C ASN A 124 -8.67 -11.57 -9.99
N PRO A 125 -7.96 -12.53 -10.61
CA PRO A 125 -6.79 -13.17 -10.00
C PRO A 125 -5.65 -12.20 -9.61
N ARG A 126 -5.51 -11.06 -10.30
CA ARG A 126 -4.47 -10.08 -9.99
C ARG A 126 -4.76 -9.34 -8.68
N VAL A 127 -6.04 -9.17 -8.35
CA VAL A 127 -6.50 -8.43 -7.17
C VAL A 127 -6.74 -9.38 -6.00
N HIS A 128 -7.51 -10.44 -6.22
CA HIS A 128 -8.06 -11.26 -5.14
C HIS A 128 -7.16 -12.42 -4.71
N ARG A 129 -6.09 -12.76 -5.45
CA ARG A 129 -5.26 -13.93 -5.12
C ARG A 129 -4.58 -13.82 -3.76
N LYS A 130 -4.14 -12.61 -3.35
CA LYS A 130 -3.54 -12.39 -2.03
C LYS A 130 -4.59 -12.57 -0.93
N GLY A 131 -5.73 -11.89 -1.05
CA GLY A 131 -6.84 -12.01 -0.10
C GLY A 131 -7.36 -13.44 0.04
N LEU A 132 -7.53 -14.15 -1.08
CA LEU A 132 -7.99 -15.54 -1.08
C LEU A 132 -7.00 -16.50 -0.38
N LYS A 133 -5.69 -16.22 -0.45
CA LYS A 133 -4.67 -16.99 0.28
C LYS A 133 -4.64 -16.69 1.78
N SER A 134 -5.20 -15.56 2.21
CA SER A 134 -5.23 -15.15 3.61
C SER A 134 -6.37 -15.80 4.41
N VAL A 135 -7.26 -16.53 3.74
CA VAL A 135 -8.40 -17.20 4.34
C VAL A 135 -8.25 -18.71 4.21
N SER A 136 -8.74 -19.44 5.22
CA SER A 136 -8.83 -20.89 5.15
C SER A 136 -9.84 -21.30 4.06
N PRO A 137 -9.54 -22.31 3.23
CA PRO A 137 -10.50 -22.86 2.27
C PRO A 137 -11.62 -23.68 2.94
N GLU A 138 -11.40 -24.13 4.18
CA GLU A 138 -12.43 -24.65 5.08
C GLU A 138 -13.00 -23.50 5.88
N ILE A 139 -14.29 -23.23 5.69
CA ILE A 139 -14.96 -22.09 6.28
C ILE A 139 -16.35 -22.48 6.73
N GLU A 140 -16.83 -21.87 7.80
CA GLU A 140 -18.17 -22.05 8.29
C GLU A 140 -18.82 -20.67 8.43
N ILE A 141 -19.77 -20.35 7.54
CA ILE A 141 -20.48 -19.07 7.60
C ILE A 141 -21.71 -19.24 8.47
N LYS A 142 -21.61 -18.87 9.76
CA LYS A 142 -22.73 -18.93 10.71
C LYS A 142 -23.51 -17.63 10.77
N THR A 143 -22.81 -16.52 10.61
CA THR A 143 -23.33 -15.18 10.87
C THR A 143 -23.16 -14.27 9.64
N ARG A 144 -23.81 -13.10 9.67
CA ARG A 144 -23.63 -12.10 8.61
C ARG A 144 -22.22 -11.49 8.68
N GLU A 145 -21.71 -11.36 9.89
CA GLU A 145 -20.39 -10.92 10.26
C GLU A 145 -19.33 -11.80 9.59
N ASP A 146 -19.49 -13.13 9.63
CA ASP A 146 -18.60 -14.08 8.95
C ASP A 146 -18.57 -13.87 7.43
N PHE A 147 -19.75 -13.70 6.83
CA PHE A 147 -19.87 -13.47 5.39
C PHE A 147 -19.22 -12.15 4.96
N ILE A 148 -19.46 -11.06 5.70
CA ILE A 148 -18.89 -9.75 5.42
C ILE A 148 -17.37 -9.77 5.61
N ALA A 149 -16.89 -10.36 6.70
CA ALA A 149 -15.46 -10.51 6.96
C ALA A 149 -14.77 -11.31 5.86
N LEU A 150 -15.36 -12.42 5.41
CA LEU A 150 -14.84 -13.22 4.30
C LEU A 150 -14.80 -12.43 3.00
N ASN A 151 -15.85 -11.67 2.69
CA ASN A 151 -15.90 -10.84 1.49
C ASN A 151 -14.78 -9.78 1.50
N ILE A 152 -14.57 -9.09 2.64
CA ILE A 152 -13.48 -8.12 2.81
C ILE A 152 -12.12 -8.82 2.69
N ALA A 153 -11.95 -9.99 3.31
CA ALA A 153 -10.69 -10.73 3.27
C ALA A 153 -10.29 -11.12 1.85
N VAL A 154 -11.23 -11.66 1.03
CA VAL A 154 -10.97 -12.01 -0.36
C VAL A 154 -10.66 -10.78 -1.23
N ASN A 155 -11.35 -9.65 -0.99
CA ASN A 155 -11.07 -8.38 -1.66
C ASN A 155 -9.80 -7.67 -1.14
N SER A 156 -9.28 -8.08 0.02
CA SER A 156 -8.20 -7.43 0.80
C SER A 156 -8.55 -6.04 1.37
N TRP A 157 -9.31 -5.23 0.63
CA TRP A 157 -9.85 -3.96 1.06
C TRP A 157 -11.11 -3.64 0.26
N MET A 158 -11.99 -2.80 0.82
CA MET A 158 -13.21 -2.35 0.16
C MET A 158 -13.56 -0.93 0.59
N LEU A 159 -14.30 -0.21 -0.26
CA LEU A 159 -14.94 1.04 0.14
C LEU A 159 -16.13 0.75 1.06
N ARG A 160 -16.27 1.54 2.13
CA ARG A 160 -17.34 1.44 3.12
C ARG A 160 -18.72 1.51 2.48
N GLU A 161 -18.95 2.45 1.57
CA GLU A 161 -20.22 2.58 0.85
C GLU A 161 -20.53 1.34 -0.01
N ARG A 162 -19.50 0.69 -0.58
CA ARG A 162 -19.69 -0.57 -1.32
C ARG A 162 -20.19 -1.67 -0.40
N ILE A 163 -19.66 -1.76 0.82
CA ILE A 163 -20.13 -2.71 1.83
C ILE A 163 -21.61 -2.44 2.19
N HIS A 164 -21.99 -1.18 2.41
CA HIS A 164 -23.39 -0.82 2.65
C HIS A 164 -24.33 -1.20 1.51
N SER A 165 -23.85 -1.14 0.26
CA SER A 165 -24.69 -1.37 -0.92
C SER A 165 -25.20 -2.80 -1.09
N PHE A 166 -24.45 -3.81 -0.64
CA PHE A 166 -24.84 -5.23 -0.83
C PHE A 166 -25.25 -5.94 0.46
N ILE A 167 -25.12 -5.30 1.62
CA ILE A 167 -25.69 -5.82 2.86
C ILE A 167 -27.19 -5.47 2.87
N PRO A 168 -28.11 -6.45 2.95
CA PRO A 168 -29.53 -6.19 3.09
C PRO A 168 -29.87 -5.78 4.53
N ALA A 169 -29.35 -4.63 4.96
CA ALA A 169 -29.55 -4.04 6.27
C ALA A 169 -29.51 -2.50 6.19
N SER A 170 -29.98 -1.82 7.23
CA SER A 170 -29.83 -0.38 7.32
C SER A 170 -28.34 0.01 7.47
N LYS A 171 -27.96 1.22 7.01
CA LYS A 171 -26.59 1.72 7.17
C LYS A 171 -26.09 1.60 8.61
N ARG A 172 -26.96 1.93 9.59
CA ARG A 172 -26.68 1.79 11.03
C ARG A 172 -26.37 0.35 11.44
N ALA A 173 -27.13 -0.63 10.94
CA ALA A 173 -26.90 -2.04 11.26
C ALA A 173 -25.59 -2.55 10.63
N SER A 174 -25.29 -2.17 9.38
CA SER A 174 -24.01 -2.51 8.75
C SER A 174 -22.81 -1.87 9.46
N GLU A 175 -22.94 -0.63 9.94
CA GLU A 175 -21.88 0.03 10.70
C GLU A 175 -21.60 -0.66 12.03
N LYS A 176 -22.65 -1.13 12.72
CA LYS A 176 -22.48 -1.94 13.92
C LYS A 176 -21.69 -3.21 13.62
N ILE A 177 -22.04 -3.93 12.55
CA ILE A 177 -21.33 -5.14 12.12
C ILE A 177 -19.85 -4.84 11.83
N LEU A 178 -19.55 -3.76 11.10
CA LEU A 178 -18.17 -3.36 10.83
C LEU A 178 -17.41 -3.04 12.13
N THR A 179 -18.05 -2.34 13.06
CA THR A 179 -17.45 -2.05 14.37
C THR A 179 -17.13 -3.33 15.14
N ASP A 180 -18.04 -4.31 15.15
CA ASP A 180 -17.86 -5.59 15.83
C ASP A 180 -16.70 -6.40 15.20
N ILE A 181 -16.58 -6.39 13.85
CA ILE A 181 -15.47 -7.05 13.12
C ILE A 181 -14.13 -6.34 13.39
N GLU A 182 -14.13 -5.01 13.50
CA GLU A 182 -12.93 -4.21 13.81
C GLU A 182 -12.48 -4.42 15.26
N GLN A 183 -13.41 -4.48 16.22
CA GLN A 183 -13.11 -4.83 17.62
C GLN A 183 -12.54 -6.24 17.77
N ALA A 184 -12.97 -7.17 16.92
CA ALA A 184 -12.39 -8.51 16.83
C ALA A 184 -10.99 -8.53 16.15
N GLY A 185 -10.45 -7.39 15.73
CA GLY A 185 -9.11 -7.26 15.14
C GLY A 185 -8.97 -7.83 13.73
N LYS A 186 -10.09 -8.12 13.05
CA LYS A 186 -10.08 -8.72 11.69
C LYS A 186 -9.91 -7.68 10.59
N ILE A 187 -10.42 -6.47 10.80
CA ILE A 187 -10.35 -5.36 9.84
C ILE A 187 -9.80 -4.10 10.51
N ILE A 188 -9.38 -3.15 9.67
CA ILE A 188 -8.96 -1.80 10.05
C ILE A 188 -9.72 -0.81 9.17
N SER A 189 -10.36 0.18 9.79
CA SER A 189 -11.02 1.28 9.11
C SER A 189 -10.09 2.49 8.95
N ARG A 190 -9.95 3.02 7.72
CA ARG A 190 -9.21 4.26 7.43
C ARG A 190 -9.94 5.09 6.38
N ASN A 191 -10.40 6.28 6.76
CA ASN A 191 -11.30 7.10 5.93
C ASN A 191 -12.48 6.23 5.46
N ASP A 192 -12.72 6.18 4.15
CA ASP A 192 -13.76 5.34 3.53
C ASP A 192 -13.29 3.90 3.23
N PHE A 193 -12.06 3.54 3.53
CA PHE A 193 -11.54 2.19 3.31
C PHE A 193 -11.75 1.29 4.53
N VAL A 194 -12.25 0.09 4.27
CA VAL A 194 -12.27 -1.03 5.21
C VAL A 194 -11.28 -2.07 4.71
N ILE A 195 -10.22 -2.32 5.49
CA ILE A 195 -9.05 -3.07 5.05
C ILE A 195 -8.91 -4.33 5.91
N TRP A 196 -8.63 -5.47 5.29
CA TRP A 196 -8.35 -6.70 6.01
C TRP A 196 -7.02 -6.59 6.78
N ASN A 197 -7.01 -6.92 8.07
CA ASN A 197 -5.90 -6.59 8.97
C ASN A 197 -4.57 -7.28 8.59
N SER A 198 -4.59 -8.55 8.17
CA SER A 198 -3.36 -9.23 7.74
C SER A 198 -2.77 -8.58 6.49
N TRP A 199 -3.62 -8.25 5.51
CA TRP A 199 -3.20 -7.55 4.31
C TRP A 199 -2.71 -6.13 4.61
N TYR A 200 -3.33 -5.44 5.56
CA TYR A 200 -2.88 -4.12 6.01
C TYR A 200 -1.44 -4.17 6.52
N THR A 201 -1.15 -5.12 7.40
CA THR A 201 0.18 -5.31 8.00
C THR A 201 1.22 -5.67 6.94
N GLU A 202 0.90 -6.61 6.05
CA GLU A 202 1.76 -6.98 4.92
C GLU A 202 2.02 -5.80 3.98
N SER A 203 0.97 -5.01 3.69
CA SER A 203 1.04 -3.85 2.79
C SER A 203 1.88 -2.73 3.39
N LYS A 204 1.74 -2.44 4.70
CA LYS A 204 2.58 -1.47 5.40
C LYS A 204 4.07 -1.85 5.30
N ASN A 205 4.39 -3.13 5.48
CA ASN A 205 5.75 -3.63 5.33
C ASN A 205 6.24 -3.61 3.86
N ALA A 206 5.37 -3.90 2.89
CA ALA A 206 5.69 -3.78 1.48
C ALA A 206 5.96 -2.33 1.06
N VAL A 207 5.17 -1.38 1.55
CA VAL A 207 5.36 0.06 1.34
C VAL A 207 6.68 0.52 1.96
N ARG A 208 6.98 0.15 3.22
CA ARG A 208 8.28 0.44 3.85
C ARG A 208 9.45 -0.06 2.99
N ARG A 209 9.39 -1.32 2.53
CA ARG A 209 10.43 -1.89 1.65
C ARG A 209 10.51 -1.20 0.30
N ALA A 210 9.38 -0.77 -0.27
CA ALA A 210 9.38 -0.03 -1.54
C ALA A 210 10.09 1.31 -1.39
N VAL A 211 9.83 2.05 -0.30
CA VAL A 211 10.51 3.32 0.00
C VAL A 211 12.01 3.11 0.20
N THR A 212 12.44 2.09 0.95
CA THR A 212 13.87 1.86 1.18
C THR A 212 14.60 1.31 -0.04
N SER A 213 13.90 0.61 -0.94
CA SER A 213 14.49 0.01 -2.14
C SER A 213 14.75 0.99 -3.28
N LEU A 214 14.20 2.20 -3.20
CA LEU A 214 14.27 3.22 -4.24
C LEU A 214 14.77 4.53 -3.63
N LEU A 215 15.52 5.33 -4.39
CA LEU A 215 15.95 6.63 -3.89
C LEU A 215 14.88 7.68 -4.12
N GLY A 216 14.24 8.12 -3.03
CA GLY A 216 13.25 9.19 -3.10
C GLY A 216 12.08 8.87 -4.00
N PRO A 217 11.46 7.67 -3.93
CA PRO A 217 10.38 7.34 -4.83
C PRO A 217 9.18 8.24 -4.59
N ASN A 218 8.43 8.49 -5.67
CA ASN A 218 7.11 9.10 -5.58
C ASN A 218 6.04 8.03 -5.23
N ILE A 219 4.83 8.48 -4.91
CA ILE A 219 3.75 7.58 -4.46
C ILE A 219 3.35 6.53 -5.51
N LYS A 220 3.47 6.84 -6.81
CA LYS A 220 3.17 5.92 -7.91
C LYS A 220 4.22 4.81 -7.98
N GLU A 221 5.50 5.15 -7.88
CA GLU A 221 6.59 4.18 -7.85
C GLU A 221 6.49 3.25 -6.63
N ILE A 222 6.11 3.79 -5.46
CA ILE A 222 5.84 3.01 -4.24
C ILE A 222 4.67 2.05 -4.47
N SER A 223 3.57 2.54 -5.06
CA SER A 223 2.39 1.73 -5.40
C SER A 223 2.74 0.59 -6.35
N ASP A 224 3.42 0.90 -7.45
CA ASP A 224 3.82 -0.08 -8.47
C ASP A 224 4.77 -1.14 -7.89
N ARG A 225 5.71 -0.73 -7.03
CA ARG A 225 6.68 -1.64 -6.41
C ARG A 225 6.08 -2.49 -5.28
N SER A 226 5.21 -1.92 -4.45
CA SER A 226 4.58 -2.64 -3.33
C SER A 226 3.37 -3.47 -3.75
N GLY A 227 2.75 -3.14 -4.89
CA GLY A 227 1.47 -3.70 -5.33
C GLY A 227 0.28 -3.26 -4.48
N VAL A 228 0.40 -2.12 -3.79
CA VAL A 228 -0.63 -1.51 -2.94
C VAL A 228 -1.21 -0.30 -3.67
N PRO A 229 -2.54 -0.13 -3.76
CA PRO A 229 -3.15 1.01 -4.44
C PRO A 229 -2.64 2.37 -3.92
N MET A 230 -2.54 3.37 -4.79
CA MET A 230 -1.99 4.69 -4.46
C MET A 230 -2.70 5.36 -3.28
N GLU A 231 -4.03 5.24 -3.22
CA GLU A 231 -4.87 5.81 -2.16
C GLU A 231 -4.51 5.19 -0.80
N ILE A 232 -4.32 3.87 -0.75
CA ILE A 232 -3.91 3.15 0.45
C ILE A 232 -2.45 3.43 0.78
N CYS A 233 -1.55 3.52 -0.22
CA CYS A 233 -0.17 3.96 -0.03
C CYS A 233 -0.14 5.34 0.65
N SER A 234 -1.00 6.28 0.26
CA SER A 234 -1.04 7.62 0.85
C SER A 234 -1.39 7.59 2.34
N ILE A 235 -2.30 6.69 2.73
CA ILE A 235 -2.70 6.49 4.13
C ILE A 235 -1.55 5.84 4.91
N LEU A 236 -0.97 4.77 4.36
CA LEU A 236 0.12 4.03 5.00
C LEU A 236 1.38 4.89 5.17
N LEU A 237 1.74 5.69 4.18
CA LEU A 237 2.91 6.58 4.25
C LEU A 237 2.76 7.62 5.36
N LYS A 238 1.57 8.21 5.54
CA LYS A 238 1.30 9.13 6.66
C LYS A 238 1.43 8.46 8.02
N GLU A 239 1.06 7.19 8.14
CA GLU A 239 1.29 6.43 9.37
C GLU A 239 2.76 6.09 9.58
N ILE A 240 3.44 5.63 8.53
CA ILE A 240 4.87 5.30 8.59
C ILE A 240 5.67 6.56 8.94
N GLN A 241 5.32 7.75 8.45
CA GLN A 241 5.95 9.03 8.85
C GLN A 241 5.78 9.37 10.34
N LYS A 242 4.72 8.88 10.99
CA LYS A 242 4.49 9.10 12.43
C LYS A 242 5.26 8.10 13.29
N GLU A 243 5.45 6.88 12.78
CA GLU A 243 6.12 5.77 13.49
C GLU A 243 7.64 5.75 13.26
N ASP A 244 8.05 6.01 12.03
CA ASP A 244 9.44 5.99 11.53
C ASP A 244 9.87 7.39 11.09
N VAL A 245 11.18 7.57 10.98
CA VAL A 245 11.73 8.83 10.47
C VAL A 245 11.78 8.85 8.94
N LEU A 246 10.59 8.95 8.34
CA LEU A 246 10.39 9.06 6.90
C LEU A 246 10.16 10.53 6.53
N LEU A 247 10.97 11.07 5.63
CA LEU A 247 10.90 12.47 5.19
C LEU A 247 10.20 12.56 3.83
N GLU A 248 9.25 13.47 3.72
CA GLU A 248 8.65 13.83 2.43
C GLU A 248 9.17 15.19 1.96
N LYS A 249 9.63 15.24 0.70
CA LYS A 249 10.09 16.47 0.08
C LYS A 249 9.72 16.48 -1.39
N ASP A 250 9.00 17.51 -1.83
CA ASP A 250 8.56 17.68 -3.22
C ASP A 250 7.81 16.44 -3.78
N GLY A 251 6.97 15.79 -2.96
CA GLY A 251 6.21 14.59 -3.33
C GLY A 251 7.04 13.30 -3.42
N ARG A 252 8.27 13.30 -2.89
CA ARG A 252 9.17 12.14 -2.82
C ARG A 252 9.44 11.74 -1.37
N PHE A 253 9.58 10.44 -1.14
CA PHE A 253 9.68 9.84 0.18
C PHE A 253 11.09 9.28 0.43
N PHE A 254 11.71 9.63 1.55
CA PHE A 254 13.08 9.25 1.90
C PHE A 254 13.13 8.66 3.31
N THR A 255 13.88 7.58 3.50
CA THR A 255 14.26 7.07 4.82
C THR A 255 15.54 7.77 5.29
N LYS A 256 15.65 8.08 6.60
CA LYS A 256 16.83 8.76 7.17
C LYS A 256 18.17 8.07 6.85
N ASP A 257 18.17 6.75 6.65
CA ASP A 257 19.39 5.95 6.49
C ASP A 257 19.80 5.68 5.02
N SER A 258 18.96 6.02 4.03
CA SER A 258 19.09 5.43 2.68
C SER A 258 19.53 6.38 1.57
N VAL A 259 20.07 7.55 1.91
CA VAL A 259 20.71 8.38 0.89
C VAL A 259 22.17 7.95 0.77
N THR A 260 22.47 7.06 -0.18
CA THR A 260 23.85 6.64 -0.52
C THR A 260 24.35 7.40 -1.75
N GLU A 261 25.68 7.64 -1.85
CA GLU A 261 26.26 8.38 -2.98
C GLU A 261 25.90 7.75 -4.34
N ASP A 262 25.76 6.43 -4.38
CA ASP A 262 25.49 5.64 -5.59
C ASP A 262 24.13 5.87 -6.23
N THR A 263 23.16 6.35 -5.45
CA THR A 263 21.78 6.53 -5.92
C THR A 263 21.51 7.92 -6.46
N LEU A 264 22.45 8.86 -6.28
CA LEU A 264 22.34 10.23 -6.75
C LEU A 264 22.32 10.32 -8.28
N THR A 265 21.64 11.34 -8.80
CA THR A 265 21.67 11.67 -10.23
C THR A 265 23.10 11.95 -10.68
N THR A 266 23.40 11.72 -11.97
CA THR A 266 24.73 11.98 -12.53
C THR A 266 25.20 13.42 -12.29
N SER A 267 24.27 14.39 -12.31
CA SER A 267 24.56 15.78 -11.97
C SER A 267 25.00 15.94 -10.51
N LYS A 268 24.24 15.39 -9.56
CA LYS A 268 24.53 15.44 -8.12
C LYS A 268 25.83 14.70 -7.76
N LYS A 269 26.12 13.56 -8.40
CA LYS A 269 27.40 12.85 -8.27
C LYS A 269 28.59 13.71 -8.72
N LYS A 270 28.47 14.39 -9.86
CA LYS A 270 29.52 15.31 -10.35
C LYS A 270 29.78 16.45 -9.37
N ILE A 271 28.73 17.05 -8.81
CA ILE A 271 28.86 18.10 -7.79
C ILE A 271 29.60 17.57 -6.55
N MET A 272 29.28 16.36 -6.12
CA MET A 272 29.97 15.74 -4.98
C MET A 272 31.44 15.45 -5.26
N GLU A 273 31.77 14.89 -6.42
CA GLU A 273 33.17 14.67 -6.82
C GLU A 273 33.94 15.98 -6.96
N GLU A 274 33.31 17.01 -7.54
CA GLU A 274 33.88 18.36 -7.65
C GLU A 274 34.24 18.92 -6.27
N LEU A 275 33.29 18.91 -5.33
CA LEU A 275 33.51 19.42 -3.97
C LEU A 275 34.48 18.56 -3.15
N LYS A 276 34.54 17.25 -3.42
CA LYS A 276 35.52 16.36 -2.81
C LYS A 276 36.93 16.64 -3.32
N ARG A 277 37.09 16.94 -4.62
CA ARG A 277 38.38 17.26 -5.25
C ARG A 277 38.92 18.64 -4.83
N MET A 278 38.05 19.58 -4.52
CA MET A 278 38.45 20.94 -4.09
C MET A 278 39.12 20.99 -2.71
N ALA A 279 39.14 19.87 -1.96
CA ALA A 279 40.02 19.57 -0.81
C ALA A 279 40.23 20.65 0.28
N GLY A 280 39.37 21.67 0.36
CA GLY A 280 39.54 22.78 1.30
C GLY A 280 39.02 24.13 0.81
N GLU A 281 38.85 24.36 -0.50
CA GLU A 281 38.37 25.66 -0.99
C GLU A 281 36.85 25.85 -0.88
N GLY A 282 36.09 24.75 -0.80
CA GLY A 282 34.63 24.76 -0.74
C GLY A 282 34.00 25.47 -1.93
N ILE A 283 32.68 25.68 -1.91
CA ILE A 283 32.01 26.55 -2.89
C ILE A 283 31.17 27.59 -2.16
N GLU A 284 31.22 28.83 -2.65
CA GLU A 284 30.32 29.89 -2.19
C GLU A 284 29.03 29.81 -2.99
N LEU A 285 27.93 29.50 -2.30
CA LEU A 285 26.61 29.29 -2.89
C LEU A 285 26.13 30.53 -3.66
N ASP A 286 26.51 31.73 -3.24
CA ASP A 286 26.17 32.98 -3.92
C ASP A 286 26.97 33.26 -5.19
N ARG A 287 28.12 32.59 -5.37
CA ARG A 287 28.91 32.69 -6.60
C ARG A 287 28.48 31.69 -7.67
N VAL A 288 27.58 30.76 -7.34
CA VAL A 288 26.99 29.82 -8.29
C VAL A 288 25.89 30.54 -9.06
N THR A 289 26.15 30.85 -10.33
CA THR A 289 25.21 31.55 -11.23
C THR A 289 24.14 30.63 -11.82
N ASP A 290 24.36 29.33 -11.81
CA ASP A 290 23.41 28.33 -12.27
C ASP A 290 22.40 28.00 -11.16
N ASP A 291 21.15 28.45 -11.33
CA ASP A 291 20.06 28.22 -10.39
C ASP A 291 19.75 26.73 -10.20
N ILE A 292 19.95 25.90 -11.23
CA ILE A 292 19.74 24.45 -11.16
C ILE A 292 20.82 23.85 -10.26
N LYS A 293 22.10 24.17 -10.50
CA LYS A 293 23.21 23.73 -9.65
C LYS A 293 23.04 24.22 -8.21
N LYS A 294 22.61 25.47 -8.00
CA LYS A 294 22.34 26.06 -6.67
C LYS A 294 21.20 25.34 -5.93
N LYS A 295 20.17 24.89 -6.64
CA LYS A 295 19.10 24.04 -6.09
C LYS A 295 19.62 22.65 -5.73
N GLU A 296 20.39 22.01 -6.61
CA GLU A 296 20.96 20.67 -6.35
C GLU A 296 21.92 20.65 -5.16
N ILE A 297 22.73 21.70 -4.97
CA ILE A 297 23.59 21.86 -3.79
C ILE A 297 22.76 21.95 -2.51
N ARG A 298 21.70 22.79 -2.50
CA ARG A 298 20.78 22.90 -1.35
C ARG A 298 20.10 21.57 -1.03
N ASP A 299 19.77 20.79 -2.05
CA ASP A 299 19.23 19.44 -1.87
C ASP A 299 20.25 18.52 -1.20
N LEU A 300 21.49 18.50 -1.69
CA LEU A 300 22.56 17.67 -1.15
C LEU A 300 22.94 18.04 0.29
N VAL A 301 22.82 19.32 0.67
CA VAL A 301 22.95 19.77 2.06
C VAL A 301 21.82 19.21 2.93
N LYS A 302 20.57 19.28 2.47
CA LYS A 302 19.42 18.69 3.20
C LYS A 302 19.52 17.17 3.34
N LEU A 303 20.11 16.50 2.35
CA LEU A 303 20.35 15.05 2.36
C LEU A 303 21.57 14.65 3.21
N GLY A 304 22.36 15.61 3.70
CA GLY A 304 23.51 15.36 4.57
C GLY A 304 24.79 14.91 3.85
N PHE A 305 24.85 14.98 2.51
CA PHE A 305 26.10 14.73 1.77
C PHE A 305 27.04 15.94 1.75
N LEU A 306 26.45 17.14 1.82
CA LEU A 306 27.17 18.40 1.90
C LEU A 306 26.87 19.09 3.23
N ILE A 307 27.82 19.87 3.72
CA ILE A 307 27.73 20.67 4.93
C ILE A 307 27.80 22.15 4.53
N SER A 308 26.89 22.96 5.07
CA SER A 308 26.91 24.41 4.92
C SER A 308 27.52 25.05 6.16
N LEU A 309 28.54 25.89 5.94
CA LEU A 309 29.13 26.77 6.93
C LEU A 309 28.56 28.17 6.74
N ASP A 310 27.97 28.73 7.81
CA ASP A 310 27.35 30.06 7.85
C ASP A 310 26.40 30.34 6.66
N GLY A 311 25.73 29.30 6.13
CA GLY A 311 24.72 29.40 5.09
C GLY A 311 25.23 29.58 3.65
N ASN A 312 26.45 30.06 3.45
CA ASN A 312 26.98 30.37 2.12
C ASN A 312 28.09 29.42 1.66
N ILE A 313 28.94 28.93 2.56
CA ILE A 313 30.12 28.13 2.17
C ILE A 313 29.76 26.65 2.28
N ILE A 314 29.88 25.90 1.19
CA ILE A 314 29.48 24.49 1.13
C ILE A 314 30.70 23.57 0.97
N TYR A 315 30.76 22.53 1.81
CA TYR A 315 31.78 21.49 1.77
C TYR A 315 31.16 20.11 1.60
N HIS A 316 31.94 19.19 1.04
CA HIS A 316 31.62 17.76 1.13
C HIS A 316 31.69 17.29 2.59
N LYS A 317 30.75 16.44 3.03
CA LYS A 317 30.68 15.97 4.42
C LYS A 317 31.99 15.32 4.89
N GLN A 318 32.55 14.41 4.08
CA GLN A 318 33.84 13.79 4.39
C GLN A 318 34.97 14.82 4.59
N VAL A 319 35.03 15.86 3.76
CA VAL A 319 36.04 16.92 3.88
C VAL A 319 35.82 17.73 5.17
N TYR A 320 34.57 18.04 5.51
CA TYR A 320 34.22 18.66 6.79
C TYR A 320 34.63 17.81 7.99
N ASP A 321 34.33 16.52 7.97
CA ASP A 321 34.66 15.59 9.05
C ASP A 321 36.18 15.49 9.25
N ASP A 322 36.96 15.45 8.16
CA ASP A 322 38.41 15.40 8.21
C ASP A 322 39.03 16.70 8.73
N MET A 323 38.52 17.86 8.32
CA MET A 323 38.93 19.15 8.86
C MET A 323 38.60 19.26 10.36
N THR A 324 37.40 18.83 10.76
CA THR A 324 36.96 18.83 12.16
C THR A 324 37.84 17.94 13.02
N LYS A 325 38.20 16.73 12.54
CA LYS A 325 39.15 15.84 13.23
C LYS A 325 40.51 16.49 13.44
N ARG A 326 41.06 17.18 12.43
CA ARG A 326 42.35 17.88 12.54
C ARG A 326 42.30 19.01 13.57
N VAL A 327 41.21 19.79 13.60
CA VAL A 327 41.01 20.83 14.62
C VAL A 327 40.92 20.20 16.02
N LEU A 328 40.12 19.14 16.17
CA LEU A 328 39.95 18.47 17.46
C LEU A 328 41.23 17.79 17.98
N ALA A 329 42.11 17.33 17.08
CA ALA A 329 43.39 16.74 17.43
C ALA A 329 44.35 17.74 18.12
N LEU A 330 44.18 19.05 17.91
CA LEU A 330 44.97 20.07 18.62
C LEU A 330 44.73 20.03 20.13
N PHE A 331 43.55 19.59 20.58
CA PHE A 331 43.23 19.49 22.00
C PHE A 331 43.86 18.28 22.70
N SER A 332 44.53 17.40 21.96
CA SER A 332 45.27 16.28 22.57
C SER A 332 46.50 16.75 23.36
N THR A 333 47.04 17.92 23.03
CA THR A 333 48.23 18.49 23.67
C THR A 333 47.99 19.88 24.26
N ARG A 334 46.80 20.46 24.07
CA ARG A 334 46.46 21.84 24.44
C ARG A 334 45.07 21.92 25.04
N GLU A 335 44.88 22.72 26.09
CA GLU A 335 43.55 22.96 26.66
C GLU A 335 42.73 24.01 25.89
N LYS A 336 43.41 24.92 25.20
CA LYS A 336 42.84 26.06 24.46
C LYS A 336 43.54 26.17 23.11
N ILE A 337 42.78 26.53 22.08
CA ILE A 337 43.33 26.84 20.74
C ILE A 337 42.84 28.21 20.27
N THR A 338 43.69 28.89 19.51
CA THR A 338 43.37 30.17 18.86
C THR A 338 42.95 29.95 17.40
N VAL A 339 42.31 30.97 16.79
CA VAL A 339 41.89 30.92 15.38
C VAL A 339 43.09 30.69 14.42
N PRO A 340 44.26 31.35 14.59
CA PRO A 340 45.44 31.07 13.75
C PRO A 340 45.94 29.62 13.84
N GLU A 341 45.95 29.03 15.04
CA GLU A 341 46.41 27.64 15.23
C GLU A 341 45.46 26.63 14.58
N ALA A 342 44.15 26.86 14.72
CA ALA A 342 43.15 26.06 14.01
C ALA A 342 43.33 26.20 12.50
N LYS A 343 43.58 27.40 12.00
CA LYS A 343 43.82 27.69 10.57
C LYS A 343 45.02 26.91 10.04
N ASP A 344 46.14 26.92 10.76
CA ASP A 344 47.37 26.25 10.35
C ASP A 344 47.21 24.71 10.33
N ALA A 345 46.35 24.16 11.19
CA ALA A 345 46.10 22.71 11.24
C ALA A 345 45.28 22.16 10.05
N VAL A 346 44.39 22.97 9.48
CA VAL A 346 43.54 22.58 8.34
C VAL A 346 43.99 23.17 7.01
N GLY A 347 44.93 24.13 7.01
CA GLY A 347 45.48 24.73 5.78
C GLY A 347 44.50 25.66 5.06
N LEU A 348 43.49 26.20 5.76
CA LEU A 348 42.46 27.06 5.16
C LEU A 348 42.85 28.54 5.17
N SER A 349 42.20 29.34 4.31
CA SER A 349 42.31 30.80 4.41
C SER A 349 41.49 31.35 5.58
N ARG A 350 41.80 32.59 6.03
CA ARG A 350 41.06 33.29 7.09
C ARG A 350 39.55 33.41 6.79
N LYS A 351 39.17 33.45 5.50
CA LYS A 351 37.78 33.55 5.05
C LYS A 351 36.95 32.32 5.43
N PHE A 352 37.56 31.12 5.52
CA PHE A 352 36.86 29.86 5.72
C PHE A 352 37.00 29.30 7.14
N ILE A 353 38.06 29.67 7.88
CA ILE A 353 38.31 29.11 9.22
C ILE A 353 37.26 29.54 10.26
N LEU A 354 36.80 30.79 10.23
CA LEU A 354 35.79 31.27 11.18
C LEU A 354 34.44 30.57 10.98
N PRO A 355 33.89 30.47 9.74
CA PRO A 355 32.70 29.67 9.49
C PRO A 355 32.83 28.20 9.88
N LEU A 356 34.01 27.60 9.68
CA LEU A 356 34.28 26.23 10.11
C LEU A 356 34.19 26.10 11.64
N LEU A 357 34.87 26.99 12.38
CA LEU A 357 34.83 26.97 13.85
C LEU A 357 33.42 27.24 14.38
N ASN A 358 32.69 28.19 13.81
CA ASN A 358 31.29 28.46 14.16
C ASN A 358 30.41 27.23 13.95
N ARG A 359 30.64 26.48 12.87
CA ARG A 359 29.91 25.24 12.62
C ARG A 359 30.25 24.15 13.64
N ILE A 360 31.54 23.96 13.95
CA ILE A 360 32.00 22.99 14.96
C ILE A 360 31.46 23.36 16.36
N GLU A 361 31.35 24.65 16.66
CA GLU A 361 30.69 25.17 17.87
C GLU A 361 29.21 24.83 17.89
N ASN A 362 28.48 25.08 16.79
CA ASN A 362 27.07 24.74 16.66
C ASN A 362 26.80 23.22 16.72
N ASP A 363 27.75 22.42 16.26
CA ASP A 363 27.72 20.95 16.39
C ASP A 363 28.08 20.49 17.81
N GLY A 364 28.41 21.41 18.72
CA GLY A 364 28.62 21.16 20.15
C GLY A 364 29.98 20.54 20.51
N LEU A 365 30.95 20.55 19.58
CA LEU A 365 32.24 19.88 19.76
C LEU A 365 33.28 20.79 20.44
N ILE A 366 33.13 22.10 20.29
CA ILE A 366 33.97 23.13 20.92
C ILE A 366 33.09 24.28 21.40
N ARG A 367 33.59 25.10 22.32
CA ARG A 367 32.94 26.35 22.76
C ARG A 367 33.91 27.53 22.75
N ARG A 368 33.39 28.73 22.50
CA ARG A 368 34.15 29.98 22.55
C ARG A 368 34.36 30.47 23.99
N LEU A 369 35.61 30.81 24.30
CA LEU A 369 36.02 31.46 25.55
C LEU A 369 36.92 32.65 25.23
N GLY A 370 36.31 33.82 25.03
CA GLY A 370 37.02 35.02 24.55
C GLY A 370 37.61 34.81 23.16
N ASP A 371 38.94 34.92 23.05
CA ASP A 371 39.71 34.73 21.82
C ASP A 371 40.11 33.28 21.56
N PHE A 372 39.80 32.38 22.50
CA PHE A 372 40.14 30.97 22.43
C PHE A 372 38.91 30.09 22.15
N ARG A 373 39.18 28.87 21.70
CA ARG A 373 38.25 27.74 21.67
C ARG A 373 38.71 26.67 22.62
N VAL A 374 37.77 26.05 23.30
CA VAL A 374 38.00 24.91 24.20
C VAL A 374 37.09 23.76 23.79
N LYS A 375 37.58 22.54 23.93
CA LYS A 375 36.79 21.33 23.69
C LYS A 375 35.68 21.22 24.75
N VAL A 376 34.50 20.78 24.33
CA VAL A 376 33.35 20.52 25.22
C VAL A 376 33.44 19.12 25.80
#